data_AF-A0AA40EYB6-F1
#
_entry.id   AF-A0AA40EYB6-F1
#
_cell.length_a   1.000
_cell.length_b   1.000
_cell.length_c   1.000
_cell.angle_alpha   90.00
_cell.angle_beta   90.00
_cell.angle_gamma   90.00
#
_symmetry.space_group_name_H-M   'P 1'
#
loop_
_entity.id
_entity.type
_entity.pdbx_description
1 polymer ?
#
loop_
_entity_poly.entity_id
_entity_poly.type
_entity_poly.pdbx_seq_one_letter_code
_entity_poly.pdbx_strand_id
1 'polypeptide(L)'
;MAEAEKDPDFKKWRERTDAESDHRHLVHQRGLHGLSAEGLAQPAITNLSSYGFPNICNKSIPLYFVPAPGNMTPEYVFLHNYIYRRWVQPYRSEIEGGRFICEFFYLRDVVHSQYADSDHLDPTQDTIDEFISLNQALCAAIEAFRTLYLTEPIVPRARETSSERDNRELLIKDDEHQRYLLQHLFKALLLIVPPVRCRYQPSAEMGSLPVFLVRTGVEEDLSAPIDFQVIPQDKILTPATELKENVIKVTLETAVDFVSALEAREAAAVGLRLDPALFGGSTSHLVDMEKYPKWDGRGEEYDRRIMTHHEERELRRMRQIKEGNYYRHPSGAIFFGITEEEYKRQTGEK
;
A
#
# COMPACT_ATOMS: atom_id res chain seq x y z
N MET A 1 23.54 23.59 16.94
CA MET A 1 23.40 22.11 17.02
C MET A 1 23.92 21.55 18.34
N ALA A 2 25.19 21.77 18.72
CA ALA A 2 25.77 21.16 19.93
C ALA A 2 25.07 21.50 21.27
N GLU A 3 24.38 22.63 21.38
CA GLU A 3 23.57 22.97 22.56
C GLU A 3 22.15 22.39 22.50
N ALA A 4 21.56 22.29 21.30
CA ALA A 4 20.25 21.68 21.10
C ALA A 4 20.28 20.16 21.35
N GLU A 5 21.40 19.49 21.10
CA GLU A 5 21.56 18.05 21.39
C GLU A 5 21.54 17.69 22.88
N LYS A 6 21.67 18.69 23.77
CA LYS A 6 21.54 18.50 25.22
C LYS A 6 20.10 18.55 25.71
N ASP A 7 19.18 19.01 24.87
CA ASP A 7 17.75 19.10 25.16
C ASP A 7 17.09 17.73 24.95
N PRO A 8 16.50 17.12 26.00
CA PRO A 8 15.86 15.81 25.88
C PRO A 8 14.68 15.81 24.88
N ASP A 9 14.00 16.94 24.70
CA ASP A 9 12.89 17.02 23.75
C ASP A 9 13.40 17.06 22.30
N PHE A 10 14.55 17.69 22.07
CA PHE A 10 15.20 17.68 20.75
C PHE A 10 15.59 16.27 20.35
N LYS A 11 16.09 15.46 21.29
CA LYS A 11 16.43 14.06 21.03
C LYS A 11 15.18 13.26 20.63
N LYS A 12 14.07 13.40 21.36
CA LYS A 12 12.79 12.73 21.05
C LYS A 12 12.22 13.16 19.69
N TRP A 13 12.24 14.47 19.42
CA TRP A 13 11.84 15.02 18.12
C TRP A 13 12.67 14.43 16.97
N ARG A 14 14.00 14.34 17.17
CA ARG A 14 14.92 13.75 16.19
C ARG A 14 14.63 12.27 15.97
N GLU A 15 14.49 11.49 17.03
CA GLU A 15 14.17 10.06 16.94
C GLU A 15 12.84 9.83 16.20
N ARG A 16 11.84 10.66 16.48
CA ARG A 16 10.53 10.55 15.81
C ARG A 16 10.60 10.89 14.32
N THR A 17 11.25 11.99 13.93
CA THR A 17 11.36 12.36 12.50
C THR A 17 12.20 11.34 11.72
N ASP A 18 13.18 10.71 12.35
CA ASP A 18 13.95 9.61 11.77
C ASP A 18 13.08 8.38 11.55
N ALA A 19 12.28 7.99 12.56
CA ALA A 19 11.36 6.86 12.45
C ALA A 19 10.32 7.09 11.34
N GLU A 20 9.80 8.31 11.17
CA GLU A 20 8.87 8.64 10.09
C GLU A 20 9.52 8.57 8.70
N SER A 21 10.78 9.00 8.58
CA SER A 21 11.58 8.86 7.35
C SER A 21 11.74 7.38 6.98
N ASP A 22 12.20 6.58 7.93
CA ASP A 22 12.45 5.14 7.73
C ASP A 22 11.16 4.40 7.42
N HIS A 23 10.09 4.72 8.15
CA HIS A 23 8.76 4.18 7.90
C HIS A 23 8.31 4.45 6.46
N ARG A 24 8.40 5.70 6.01
CA ARG A 24 8.02 6.08 4.64
C ARG A 24 8.83 5.33 3.59
N HIS A 25 10.14 5.24 3.80
CA HIS A 25 11.03 4.50 2.90
C HIS A 25 10.62 3.03 2.81
N LEU A 26 10.39 2.39 3.96
CA LEU A 26 10.06 0.97 4.04
C LEU A 26 8.69 0.67 3.42
N VAL A 27 7.66 1.45 3.71
CA VAL A 27 6.34 1.30 3.07
C VAL A 27 6.46 1.46 1.55
N HIS A 28 7.22 2.48 1.10
CA HIS A 28 7.43 2.71 -0.32
C HIS A 28 8.14 1.53 -1.00
N GLN A 29 9.24 1.05 -0.43
CA GLN A 29 10.00 -0.07 -0.98
C GLN A 29 9.18 -1.36 -0.99
N ARG A 30 8.50 -1.67 0.11
CA ARG A 30 7.71 -2.90 0.20
C ARG A 30 6.54 -2.91 -0.77
N GLY A 31 5.85 -1.79 -0.95
CA GLY A 31 4.78 -1.69 -1.94
C GLY A 31 5.28 -1.75 -3.39
N LEU A 32 6.54 -1.37 -3.71
CA LEU A 32 7.14 -1.63 -5.04
C LEU A 32 7.36 -3.13 -5.29
N HIS A 33 7.60 -3.89 -4.22
CA HIS A 33 7.74 -5.34 -4.22
C HIS A 33 6.41 -6.05 -3.91
N GLY A 34 5.29 -5.33 -3.98
CA GLY A 34 3.96 -5.87 -3.70
C GLY A 34 3.67 -7.12 -4.52
N LEU A 35 2.87 -8.02 -3.95
CA LEU A 35 2.57 -9.32 -4.56
C LEU A 35 1.91 -9.10 -5.93
N SER A 36 2.52 -9.64 -6.99
CA SER A 36 1.82 -9.78 -8.27
C SER A 36 0.73 -10.83 -8.11
N ALA A 37 -0.43 -10.60 -8.72
CA ALA A 37 -1.56 -11.53 -8.66
C ALA A 37 -1.32 -12.89 -9.33
N GLU A 38 -0.26 -13.01 -10.13
CA GLU A 38 0.27 -14.32 -10.54
C GLU A 38 0.62 -15.19 -9.32
N GLY A 39 1.05 -14.55 -8.22
CA GLY A 39 1.24 -15.15 -6.91
C GLY A 39 -0.06 -15.37 -6.11
N LEU A 40 -1.22 -14.97 -6.63
CA LEU A 40 -2.52 -15.05 -5.96
C LEU A 40 -3.53 -15.99 -6.67
N ALA A 41 -3.23 -16.51 -7.86
CA ALA A 41 -3.98 -17.65 -8.41
C ALA A 41 -3.87 -18.82 -7.42
N GLN A 42 -4.97 -19.53 -7.11
CA GLN A 42 -5.06 -20.58 -6.06
C GLN A 42 -4.31 -21.89 -6.42
N PRO A 43 -2.99 -21.83 -6.62
CA PRO A 43 -2.15 -22.47 -5.61
C PRO A 43 -1.00 -21.62 -5.09
N ALA A 44 -0.83 -20.36 -5.51
CA ALA A 44 0.30 -19.51 -5.17
C ALA A 44 0.14 -18.71 -3.86
N ILE A 45 -1.09 -18.54 -3.33
CA ILE A 45 -1.31 -17.96 -1.99
C ILE A 45 -0.65 -18.83 -0.89
N THR A 46 -0.38 -20.11 -1.16
CA THR A 46 0.35 -20.98 -0.22
C THR A 46 1.84 -20.61 -0.10
N ASN A 47 2.34 -19.68 -0.91
CA ASN A 47 3.72 -19.22 -0.89
C ASN A 47 3.81 -17.71 -0.60
N LEU A 48 2.97 -17.23 0.33
CA LEU A 48 3.21 -15.96 1.01
C LEU A 48 4.65 -15.99 1.53
N SER A 49 5.53 -15.28 0.84
CA SER A 49 6.92 -15.21 1.23
C SER A 49 7.00 -14.63 2.65
N SER A 50 8.08 -14.93 3.35
CA SER A 50 8.37 -14.31 4.63
C SER A 50 8.44 -12.78 4.57
N TYR A 51 8.52 -12.18 3.37
CA TYR A 51 8.38 -10.75 3.13
C TYR A 51 6.91 -10.29 2.95
N GLY A 52 6.05 -11.13 2.37
CA GLY A 52 4.65 -10.78 2.09
C GLY A 52 3.80 -10.71 3.36
N PHE A 53 3.94 -11.67 4.27
CA PHE A 53 3.14 -11.71 5.50
C PHE A 53 3.32 -10.45 6.39
N PRO A 54 4.56 -10.02 6.73
CA PRO A 54 4.78 -8.79 7.50
C PRO A 54 4.30 -7.53 6.79
N ASN A 55 4.24 -7.53 5.46
CA ASN A 55 3.86 -6.37 4.69
C ASN A 55 2.33 -6.15 4.70
N ILE A 56 1.58 -7.24 4.56
CA ILE A 56 0.10 -7.20 4.56
C ILE A 56 -0.45 -6.94 5.97
N CYS A 57 0.19 -7.50 6.99
CA CYS A 57 -0.22 -7.26 8.36
C CYS A 57 -0.07 -5.77 8.72
N ASN A 58 -0.87 -5.34 9.70
CA ASN A 58 -0.89 -3.98 10.24
C ASN A 58 -1.35 -2.92 9.24
N LYS A 59 -1.92 -3.35 8.10
CA LYS A 59 -2.58 -2.48 7.13
C LYS A 59 -4.09 -2.48 7.33
N SER A 60 -4.72 -1.34 7.10
CA SER A 60 -6.17 -1.21 7.34
C SER A 60 -7.01 -1.76 6.20
N ILE A 61 -6.60 -1.64 4.94
CA ILE A 61 -7.33 -2.20 3.79
C ILE A 61 -6.40 -2.72 2.67
N PRO A 62 -6.81 -3.70 1.86
CA PRO A 62 -6.21 -3.96 0.56
C PRO A 62 -6.64 -2.91 -0.47
N LEU A 63 -5.68 -2.41 -1.24
CA LEU A 63 -5.87 -1.57 -2.41
C LEU A 63 -5.45 -2.37 -3.64
N TYR A 64 -6.44 -2.79 -4.43
CA TYR A 64 -6.22 -3.45 -5.70
C TYR A 64 -6.18 -2.44 -6.82
N PHE A 65 -5.18 -2.57 -7.69
CA PHE A 65 -5.17 -1.82 -8.93
C PHE A 65 -4.67 -2.66 -10.10
N VAL A 66 -5.20 -2.35 -11.27
CA VAL A 66 -4.88 -3.04 -12.52
C VAL A 66 -3.93 -2.12 -13.30
N PRO A 67 -2.61 -2.39 -13.32
CA PRO A 67 -1.67 -1.54 -14.05
C PRO A 67 -1.95 -1.58 -15.56
N ALA A 68 -1.54 -0.54 -16.28
CA ALA A 68 -1.49 -0.61 -17.73
C ALA A 68 -0.37 -1.58 -18.17
N PRO A 69 -0.47 -2.23 -19.36
CA PRO A 69 0.53 -3.19 -19.82
C PRO A 69 1.94 -2.58 -19.90
N GLY A 70 2.85 -3.13 -19.10
CA GLY A 70 4.29 -3.01 -19.34
C GLY A 70 5.04 -1.88 -18.63
N ASN A 71 4.60 -1.36 -17.48
CA ASN A 71 5.50 -0.84 -16.43
C ASN A 71 4.71 -0.44 -15.16
N MET A 72 5.18 -0.87 -13.98
CA MET A 72 4.48 -0.68 -12.69
C MET A 72 4.92 0.58 -11.90
N THR A 73 5.75 1.46 -12.46
CA THR A 73 6.45 2.44 -11.61
C THR A 73 5.71 3.76 -11.37
N PRO A 74 5.03 4.38 -12.35
CA PRO A 74 4.50 5.73 -12.13
C PRO A 74 3.27 5.77 -11.22
N GLU A 75 2.25 4.97 -11.51
CA GLU A 75 0.95 5.04 -10.86
C GLU A 75 1.06 4.71 -9.38
N TYR A 76 1.86 3.69 -9.04
CA TYR A 76 2.16 3.34 -7.66
C TYR A 76 2.80 4.51 -6.91
N VAL A 77 3.84 5.15 -7.47
CA VAL A 77 4.57 6.23 -6.79
C VAL A 77 3.62 7.38 -6.44
N PHE A 78 2.76 7.78 -7.37
CA PHE A 78 1.82 8.87 -7.14
C PHE A 78 0.71 8.50 -6.17
N LEU A 79 0.13 7.30 -6.29
CA LEU A 79 -0.89 6.79 -5.37
C LEU A 79 -0.32 6.67 -3.95
N HIS A 80 0.83 6.02 -3.80
CA HIS A 80 1.54 5.89 -2.53
C HIS A 80 1.79 7.25 -1.89
N ASN A 81 2.34 8.22 -2.64
CA ASN A 81 2.64 9.53 -2.08
C ASN A 81 1.39 10.33 -1.70
N TYR A 82 0.33 10.25 -2.52
CA TYR A 82 -0.94 10.89 -2.16
C TYR A 82 -1.52 10.30 -0.88
N ILE A 83 -1.67 8.97 -0.83
CA ILE A 83 -2.26 8.27 0.31
C ILE A 83 -1.40 8.48 1.56
N TYR A 84 -0.07 8.37 1.45
CA TYR A 84 0.83 8.59 2.59
C TYR A 84 0.74 10.00 3.14
N ARG A 85 0.81 11.03 2.29
CA ARG A 85 0.71 12.44 2.74
C ARG A 85 -0.64 12.76 3.36
N ARG A 86 -1.70 12.08 2.95
CA ARG A 86 -3.06 12.27 3.49
C ARG A 86 -3.27 11.53 4.80
N TRP A 87 -2.74 10.31 4.92
CA TRP A 87 -2.88 9.48 6.12
C TRP A 87 -1.93 9.92 7.24
N VAL A 88 -0.68 10.26 6.90
CA VAL A 88 0.32 10.62 7.90
C VAL A 88 -0.05 11.95 8.54
N GLN A 89 -0.20 11.93 9.86
CA GLN A 89 -0.23 13.09 10.71
C GLN A 89 1.15 13.18 11.35
N PRO A 90 2.00 14.11 10.92
CA PRO A 90 3.33 14.27 11.48
C PRO A 90 3.32 14.28 13.00
N TYR A 91 4.23 13.51 13.57
CA TYR A 91 4.39 13.25 14.99
C TYR A 91 3.25 12.50 15.67
N ARG A 92 2.09 12.32 15.03
CA ARG A 92 0.87 11.77 15.65
C ARG A 92 0.45 10.41 15.11
N SER A 93 0.80 10.07 13.88
CA SER A 93 0.46 8.76 13.31
C SER A 93 1.19 7.64 14.04
N GLU A 94 0.48 6.56 14.34
CA GLU A 94 1.08 5.30 14.79
C GLU A 94 1.71 4.63 13.56
N ILE A 95 3.04 4.63 13.49
CA ILE A 95 3.86 4.09 12.39
C ILE A 95 4.56 2.78 12.79
N GLU A 96 4.52 2.48 14.08
CA GLU A 96 5.07 1.29 14.72
C GLU A 96 4.46 0.03 14.09
N GLY A 97 5.28 -1.02 13.95
CA GLY A 97 4.87 -2.24 13.25
C GLY A 97 4.67 -2.05 11.73
N GLY A 98 5.11 -0.94 11.15
CA GLY A 98 4.90 -0.65 9.74
C GLY A 98 3.43 -0.38 9.40
N ARG A 99 2.68 0.21 10.35
CA ARG A 99 1.29 0.57 10.15
C ARG A 99 1.14 1.56 9.01
N PHE A 100 0.20 1.28 8.13
CA PHE A 100 -0.17 2.17 7.05
C PHE A 100 -1.59 1.85 6.60
N ILE A 101 -2.30 2.81 6.03
CA ILE A 101 -3.73 2.63 5.76
C ILE A 101 -4.04 1.54 4.74
N CYS A 102 -3.14 1.26 3.80
CA CYS A 102 -3.40 0.25 2.77
C CYS A 102 -2.19 -0.59 2.37
N GLU A 103 -2.46 -1.80 1.86
CA GLU A 103 -1.48 -2.61 1.12
C GLU A 103 -1.80 -2.61 -0.38
N PHE A 104 -0.78 -2.51 -1.24
CA PHE A 104 -0.98 -2.43 -2.69
C PHE A 104 -0.88 -3.80 -3.35
N PHE A 105 -1.91 -4.18 -4.10
CA PHE A 105 -1.95 -5.43 -4.87
C PHE A 105 -2.07 -5.16 -6.37
N TYR A 106 -1.20 -5.81 -7.14
CA TYR A 106 -1.07 -5.61 -8.58
C TYR A 106 -1.62 -6.80 -9.34
N LEU A 107 -2.67 -6.59 -10.15
CA LEU A 107 -3.19 -7.65 -11.02
C LEU A 107 -2.53 -7.61 -12.41
N ARG A 108 -1.50 -8.44 -12.64
CA ARG A 108 -0.73 -8.46 -13.90
C ARG A 108 -1.31 -9.28 -15.05
N ASP A 109 -2.15 -10.28 -14.80
CA ASP A 109 -2.53 -11.23 -15.87
C ASP A 109 -4.02 -11.58 -15.91
N VAL A 110 -4.68 -11.74 -14.76
CA VAL A 110 -6.03 -12.33 -14.69
C VAL A 110 -7.12 -11.42 -15.28
N VAL A 111 -6.88 -10.11 -15.28
CA VAL A 111 -7.91 -9.09 -15.59
C VAL A 111 -7.52 -8.23 -16.79
N HIS A 112 -6.28 -8.30 -17.29
CA HIS A 112 -5.80 -7.41 -18.36
C HIS A 112 -6.57 -7.55 -19.69
N SER A 113 -7.07 -8.74 -20.03
CA SER A 113 -7.73 -8.93 -21.34
C SER A 113 -9.06 -8.19 -21.49
N GLN A 114 -9.75 -7.87 -20.38
CA GLN A 114 -11.03 -7.15 -20.43
C GLN A 114 -10.87 -5.63 -20.37
N TYR A 115 -9.74 -5.13 -19.83
CA TYR A 115 -9.54 -3.70 -19.56
C TYR A 115 -8.49 -3.03 -20.46
N ALA A 116 -7.76 -3.79 -21.28
CA ALA A 116 -6.69 -3.24 -22.12
C ALA A 116 -7.17 -2.25 -23.21
N ASP A 117 -8.42 -2.37 -23.66
CA ASP A 117 -8.91 -1.68 -24.87
C ASP A 117 -9.93 -0.54 -24.62
N SER A 118 -10.30 -0.26 -23.37
CA SER A 118 -11.28 0.77 -23.04
C SER A 118 -10.77 1.69 -21.93
N ASP A 119 -10.69 2.98 -22.25
CA ASP A 119 -10.19 4.03 -21.34
C ASP A 119 -11.07 4.25 -20.10
N HIS A 120 -12.23 3.57 -19.97
CA HIS A 120 -13.28 3.90 -19.00
C HIS A 120 -14.12 2.71 -18.49
N LEU A 121 -13.60 1.47 -18.46
CA LEU A 121 -14.37 0.37 -17.87
C LEU A 121 -14.32 0.45 -16.33
N ASP A 122 -15.40 0.96 -15.77
CA ASP A 122 -15.77 0.64 -14.39
C ASP A 122 -15.88 -0.88 -14.25
N PRO A 123 -15.47 -1.47 -13.10
CA PRO A 123 -15.57 -2.91 -12.90
C PRO A 123 -17.03 -3.35 -12.85
N THR A 124 -17.31 -4.51 -13.45
CA THR A 124 -18.59 -5.17 -13.34
C THR A 124 -18.75 -5.79 -11.95
N GLN A 125 -19.97 -6.18 -11.59
CA GLN A 125 -20.21 -6.89 -10.34
C GLN A 125 -19.44 -8.21 -10.26
N ASP A 126 -19.30 -8.93 -11.38
CA ASP A 126 -18.54 -10.18 -11.44
C ASP A 126 -17.06 -9.94 -11.12
N THR A 127 -16.45 -8.90 -11.71
CA THR A 127 -15.06 -8.54 -11.37
C THR A 127 -14.93 -8.18 -9.88
N ILE A 128 -15.90 -7.46 -9.32
CA ILE A 128 -15.89 -7.11 -7.89
C ILE A 128 -16.00 -8.36 -7.01
N ASP A 129 -16.87 -9.30 -7.37
CA ASP A 129 -17.02 -10.58 -6.64
C ASP A 129 -15.72 -11.42 -6.73
N GLU A 130 -14.97 -11.35 -7.84
CA GLU A 130 -13.62 -11.93 -7.95
C GLU A 130 -12.62 -11.27 -7.00
N PHE A 131 -12.59 -9.94 -6.89
CA PHE A 131 -11.74 -9.23 -5.92
C PHE A 131 -12.08 -9.60 -4.47
N ILE A 132 -13.37 -9.74 -4.14
CA ILE A 132 -13.81 -10.19 -2.82
C ILE A 132 -13.30 -11.61 -2.54
N SER A 133 -13.52 -12.52 -3.48
CA SER A 133 -13.08 -13.93 -3.36
C SER A 133 -11.57 -14.04 -3.19
N LEU A 134 -10.82 -13.23 -3.96
CA LEU A 134 -9.38 -13.12 -3.87
C LEU A 134 -8.93 -12.63 -2.48
N ASN A 135 -9.54 -11.55 -1.97
CA ASN A 135 -9.20 -11.02 -0.65
C ASN A 135 -9.51 -12.02 0.47
N GLN A 136 -10.63 -12.74 0.38
CA GLN A 136 -11.00 -13.78 1.33
C GLN A 136 -9.97 -14.92 1.35
N ALA A 137 -9.54 -15.39 0.16
CA ALA A 137 -8.51 -16.42 0.06
C ALA A 137 -7.16 -15.94 0.62
N LEU A 138 -6.79 -14.69 0.39
CA LEU A 138 -5.60 -14.07 0.95
C LEU A 138 -5.66 -14.00 2.48
N CYS A 139 -6.77 -13.52 3.04
CA CYS A 139 -6.98 -13.45 4.49
C CYS A 139 -6.87 -14.83 5.13
N ALA A 140 -7.55 -15.83 4.56
CA ALA A 140 -7.50 -17.21 5.05
C ALA A 140 -6.07 -17.78 5.04
N ALA A 141 -5.29 -17.49 4.01
CA ALA A 141 -3.90 -17.94 3.93
C ALA A 141 -3.00 -17.25 4.96
N ILE A 142 -3.18 -15.95 5.23
CA ILE A 142 -2.44 -15.22 6.26
C ILE A 142 -2.74 -15.80 7.65
N GLU A 143 -3.99 -16.13 7.93
CA GLU A 143 -4.39 -16.75 9.20
C GLU A 143 -3.87 -18.17 9.37
N ALA A 144 -3.92 -18.97 8.29
CA ALA A 144 -3.28 -20.28 8.26
C ALA A 144 -1.77 -20.17 8.48
N PHE A 145 -1.12 -19.20 7.83
CA PHE A 145 0.31 -18.92 7.99
C PHE A 145 0.67 -18.56 9.44
N ARG A 146 -0.14 -17.70 10.08
CA ARG A 146 0.02 -17.36 11.50
C ARG A 146 -0.09 -18.58 12.40
N THR A 147 -1.05 -19.46 12.13
CA THR A 147 -1.27 -20.69 12.90
C THR A 147 -0.08 -21.66 12.77
N LEU A 148 0.49 -21.80 11.57
CA LEU A 148 1.66 -22.65 11.34
C LEU A 148 2.88 -22.19 12.16
N TYR A 149 3.15 -20.88 12.21
CA TYR A 149 4.27 -20.34 13.01
C TYR A 149 4.08 -20.51 14.52
N LEU A 150 2.85 -20.41 15.01
CA LEU A 150 2.53 -20.58 16.43
C LEU A 150 2.63 -22.04 16.90
N THR A 151 2.55 -23.01 15.99
CA THR A 151 2.35 -24.42 16.35
C THR A 151 3.43 -25.38 15.86
N GLU A 152 4.17 -25.05 14.79
CA GLU A 152 5.19 -25.95 14.24
C GLU A 152 6.58 -25.71 14.88
N PRO A 153 7.26 -26.76 15.38
CA PRO A 153 8.68 -26.65 15.73
C PRO A 153 9.50 -26.29 14.47
N ILE A 154 10.58 -25.53 14.64
CA ILE A 154 11.45 -25.13 13.52
C ILE A 154 12.19 -26.37 12.98
N VAL A 155 11.54 -27.13 12.12
CA VAL A 155 12.15 -28.22 11.37
C VAL A 155 12.47 -27.69 9.97
N PRO A 156 13.70 -27.84 9.47
CA PRO A 156 14.05 -27.43 8.11
C PRO A 156 13.11 -28.11 7.10
N ARG A 157 12.35 -27.33 6.32
CA ARG A 157 11.52 -27.94 5.27
C ARG A 157 12.45 -28.35 4.13
N ALA A 158 12.22 -29.53 3.54
CA ALA A 158 13.09 -30.10 2.50
C ALA A 158 13.26 -29.22 1.23
N ARG A 159 12.43 -28.19 1.06
CA ARG A 159 12.45 -27.23 -0.06
C ARG A 159 12.61 -25.77 0.37
N GLU A 160 12.90 -25.51 1.63
CA GLU A 160 13.06 -24.14 2.13
C GLU A 160 14.37 -23.53 1.62
N THR A 161 14.27 -22.34 1.03
CA THR A 161 15.45 -21.54 0.69
C THR A 161 16.15 -21.04 1.96
N SER A 162 17.44 -20.73 1.88
CA SER A 162 18.16 -20.14 3.02
C SER A 162 17.50 -18.84 3.50
N SER A 163 17.01 -18.00 2.59
CA SER A 163 16.31 -16.75 2.92
C SER A 163 14.97 -16.96 3.63
N GLU A 164 14.20 -17.98 3.24
CA GLU A 164 12.93 -18.30 3.92
C GLU A 164 13.19 -18.77 5.35
N ARG A 165 14.23 -19.59 5.54
CA ARG A 165 14.66 -20.06 6.85
C ARG A 165 15.13 -18.91 7.74
N ASP A 166 16.01 -18.06 7.25
CA ASP A 166 16.57 -16.95 8.02
C ASP A 166 15.45 -15.97 8.48
N ASN A 167 14.51 -15.64 7.59
CA ASN A 167 13.39 -14.78 7.93
C ASN A 167 12.41 -15.46 8.90
N ARG A 168 12.18 -16.77 8.76
CA ARG A 168 11.37 -17.56 9.70
C ARG A 168 12.01 -17.57 11.09
N GLU A 169 13.31 -17.78 11.16
CA GLU A 169 14.05 -17.73 12.41
C GLU A 169 14.01 -16.34 13.06
N LEU A 170 14.09 -15.26 12.27
CA LEU A 170 13.94 -13.89 12.77
C LEU A 170 12.55 -13.64 13.40
N LEU A 171 11.48 -14.02 12.68
CA LEU A 171 10.11 -13.84 13.16
C LEU A 171 9.79 -14.61 14.46
N ILE A 172 10.48 -15.73 14.69
CA ILE A 172 10.27 -16.60 15.86
C ILE A 172 11.17 -16.21 17.04
N LYS A 173 12.43 -15.81 16.79
CA LYS A 173 13.43 -15.53 17.84
C LYS A 173 13.02 -14.36 18.76
N ASP A 174 12.27 -13.39 18.23
CA ASP A 174 11.98 -12.14 18.91
C ASP A 174 10.49 -11.94 19.26
N ASP A 175 9.68 -13.02 19.26
CA ASP A 175 8.22 -12.97 19.48
C ASP A 175 7.50 -12.02 18.50
N GLU A 176 8.14 -11.72 17.36
CA GLU A 176 7.70 -10.69 16.42
C GLU A 176 6.41 -11.06 15.70
N HIS A 177 6.03 -12.34 15.68
CA HIS A 177 4.73 -12.74 15.14
C HIS A 177 3.55 -12.09 15.88
N GLN A 178 3.70 -11.71 17.16
CA GLN A 178 2.69 -10.93 17.89
C GLN A 178 2.56 -9.49 17.36
N ARG A 179 3.60 -9.00 16.67
CA ARG A 179 3.68 -7.68 16.04
C ARG A 179 3.01 -7.63 14.67
N TYR A 180 2.48 -8.74 14.15
CA TYR A 180 1.86 -8.82 12.83
C TYR A 180 0.41 -9.30 12.93
N LEU A 181 -0.51 -8.35 12.85
CA LEU A 181 -1.95 -8.57 12.98
C LEU A 181 -2.68 -8.17 11.70
N LEU A 182 -3.41 -9.12 11.12
CA LEU A 182 -4.36 -8.84 10.06
C LEU A 182 -5.52 -8.03 10.64
N GLN A 183 -5.68 -6.78 10.18
CA GLN A 183 -6.73 -5.90 10.69
C GLN A 183 -8.11 -6.36 10.21
N HIS A 184 -9.16 -6.13 10.99
CA HIS A 184 -10.50 -6.56 10.58
C HIS A 184 -11.06 -5.69 9.45
N LEU A 185 -10.69 -4.41 9.41
CA LEU A 185 -10.95 -3.56 8.25
C LEU A 185 -10.37 -4.15 6.95
N PHE A 186 -9.23 -4.86 7.04
CA PHE A 186 -8.58 -5.47 5.88
C PHE A 186 -9.43 -6.60 5.30
N LYS A 187 -10.11 -7.35 6.18
CA LYS A 187 -11.05 -8.39 5.79
C LYS A 187 -12.37 -7.81 5.28
N ALA A 188 -12.83 -6.72 5.88
CA ALA A 188 -14.18 -6.19 5.71
C ALA A 188 -14.36 -5.25 4.51
N LEU A 189 -13.31 -4.53 4.13
CA LEU A 189 -13.38 -3.45 3.15
C LEU A 189 -12.19 -3.53 2.21
N LEU A 190 -12.44 -3.37 0.91
CA LEU A 190 -11.39 -3.27 -0.11
C LEU A 190 -11.59 -2.04 -0.98
N LEU A 191 -10.47 -1.53 -1.48
CA LEU A 191 -10.43 -0.39 -2.41
C LEU A 191 -9.95 -0.89 -3.78
N ILE A 192 -10.72 -0.60 -4.82
CA ILE A 192 -10.35 -0.91 -6.20
C ILE A 192 -10.09 0.38 -6.94
N VAL A 193 -8.87 0.53 -7.45
CA VAL A 193 -8.51 1.58 -8.38
C VAL A 193 -8.68 1.00 -9.79
N PRO A 194 -9.70 1.43 -10.55
CA PRO A 194 -9.90 0.96 -11.90
C PRO A 194 -8.68 1.28 -12.76
N PRO A 195 -8.44 0.53 -13.86
CA PRO A 195 -7.44 0.85 -14.87
C PRO A 195 -7.92 2.06 -15.67
N VAL A 196 -8.07 3.20 -15.00
CA VAL A 196 -7.87 4.45 -15.70
C VAL A 196 -6.39 4.45 -15.99
N ARG A 197 -5.99 4.83 -17.19
CA ARG A 197 -4.65 5.39 -17.38
C ARG A 197 -4.62 6.57 -16.42
N CYS A 198 -4.24 6.36 -15.14
CA CYS A 198 -4.05 7.40 -14.13
C CYS A 198 -3.36 8.48 -14.92
N ARG A 199 -4.08 9.59 -15.18
CA ARG A 199 -3.86 10.42 -16.38
C ARG A 199 -2.57 11.20 -16.25
N TYR A 200 -1.44 10.52 -16.13
CA TYR A 200 -0.14 11.11 -15.94
C TYR A 200 -0.17 12.20 -14.86
N GLN A 201 -0.97 11.98 -13.82
CA GLN A 201 -1.32 13.00 -12.83
C GLN A 201 -0.30 12.97 -11.69
N PRO A 202 0.28 14.13 -11.33
CA PRO A 202 1.09 14.25 -10.11
C PRO A 202 0.28 13.80 -8.89
N SER A 203 0.97 13.38 -7.83
CA SER A 203 0.30 12.95 -6.59
C SER A 203 -0.66 14.00 -6.03
N ALA A 204 -0.38 15.30 -6.21
CA ALA A 204 -1.27 16.38 -5.78
C ALA A 204 -2.68 16.35 -6.42
N GLU A 205 -2.82 15.72 -7.60
CA GLU A 205 -4.09 15.64 -8.33
C GLU A 205 -4.82 14.30 -8.12
N MET A 206 -4.12 13.31 -7.54
CA MET A 206 -4.64 11.94 -7.35
C MET A 206 -5.87 11.88 -6.46
N GLY A 207 -6.12 12.88 -5.62
CA GLY A 207 -7.32 12.93 -4.78
C GLY A 207 -8.62 12.89 -5.57
N SER A 208 -8.63 13.40 -6.80
CA SER A 208 -9.80 13.41 -7.69
C SER A 208 -10.05 12.08 -8.41
N LEU A 209 -9.13 11.12 -8.32
CA LEU A 209 -9.21 9.84 -9.01
C LEU A 209 -10.46 9.06 -8.57
N PRO A 210 -11.33 8.59 -9.48
CA PRO A 210 -12.45 7.75 -9.13
C PRO A 210 -11.96 6.36 -8.69
N VAL A 211 -12.52 5.86 -7.59
CA VAL A 211 -12.21 4.56 -6.99
C VAL A 211 -13.48 3.89 -6.48
N PHE A 212 -13.44 2.57 -6.29
CA PHE A 212 -14.55 1.79 -5.77
C PHE A 212 -14.24 1.33 -4.35
N LEU A 213 -15.10 1.70 -3.41
CA LEU A 213 -15.13 1.12 -2.07
C LEU A 213 -16.10 -0.06 -2.06
N VAL A 214 -15.63 -1.20 -1.57
CA VAL A 214 -16.38 -2.46 -1.60
C VAL A 214 -16.36 -3.11 -0.23
N ARG A 215 -17.55 -3.36 0.34
CA ARG A 215 -17.72 -4.20 1.52
C ARG A 215 -17.69 -5.66 1.11
N THR A 216 -16.90 -6.47 1.79
CA THR A 216 -16.73 -7.91 1.49
C THR A 216 -17.81 -8.78 2.10
N GLY A 217 -18.59 -8.23 3.04
CA GLY A 217 -19.55 -8.96 3.86
C GLY A 217 -18.96 -9.57 5.13
N VAL A 218 -17.64 -9.46 5.35
CA VAL A 218 -17.00 -9.87 6.60
C VAL A 218 -17.10 -8.73 7.60
N GLU A 219 -17.98 -8.87 8.59
CA GLU A 219 -18.17 -7.86 9.64
C GLU A 219 -17.76 -8.34 11.04
N GLU A 220 -17.25 -9.58 11.13
CA GLU A 220 -16.82 -10.18 12.39
C GLU A 220 -15.76 -9.31 13.06
N ASP A 221 -15.94 -9.11 14.38
CA ASP A 221 -15.01 -8.41 15.26
C ASP A 221 -14.66 -6.96 14.86
N LEU A 222 -15.47 -6.32 14.01
CA LEU A 222 -15.49 -4.87 13.84
C LEU A 222 -16.19 -4.22 15.05
N SER A 223 -15.78 -3.01 15.40
CA SER A 223 -16.44 -2.24 16.46
C SER A 223 -17.89 -1.88 16.15
N ALA A 224 -18.22 -1.76 14.87
CA ALA A 224 -19.56 -1.49 14.34
C ALA A 224 -19.62 -1.83 12.83
N PRO A 225 -20.82 -2.05 12.26
CA PRO A 225 -20.97 -2.26 10.82
C PRO A 225 -20.37 -1.13 9.97
N ILE A 226 -19.99 -1.45 8.73
CA ILE A 226 -19.52 -0.45 7.76
C ILE A 226 -20.74 0.06 6.99
N ASP A 227 -21.07 1.32 7.22
CA ASP A 227 -22.19 1.99 6.58
C ASP A 227 -21.69 3.07 5.62
N PHE A 228 -22.07 2.95 4.34
CA PHE A 228 -21.75 3.93 3.32
C PHE A 228 -22.69 5.15 3.35
N GLN A 229 -23.81 5.11 4.06
CA GLN A 229 -24.74 6.24 4.19
C GLN A 229 -24.13 7.42 4.94
N VAL A 230 -23.05 7.21 5.69
CA VAL A 230 -22.32 8.29 6.37
C VAL A 230 -21.50 9.14 5.38
N ILE A 231 -21.28 8.65 4.16
CA ILE A 231 -20.60 9.41 3.10
C ILE A 231 -21.62 10.38 2.48
N PRO A 232 -21.33 11.69 2.45
CA PRO A 232 -22.23 12.66 1.85
C PRO A 232 -22.55 12.31 0.39
N GLN A 233 -23.84 12.40 0.02
CA GLN A 233 -24.32 11.99 -1.30
C GLN A 233 -23.64 12.73 -2.46
N ASP A 234 -23.22 13.98 -2.24
CA ASP A 234 -22.48 14.80 -3.21
C ASP A 234 -21.05 14.32 -3.47
N LYS A 235 -20.50 13.46 -2.60
CA LYS A 235 -19.20 12.81 -2.78
C LYS A 235 -19.28 11.45 -3.49
N ILE A 236 -20.48 10.92 -3.71
CA ILE A 236 -20.70 9.68 -4.45
C ILE A 236 -20.79 10.03 -5.93
N LEU A 237 -19.78 9.61 -6.70
CA LEU A 237 -19.62 9.99 -8.11
C LEU A 237 -20.67 9.36 -9.01
N THR A 238 -21.14 8.17 -8.67
CA THR A 238 -22.25 7.52 -9.36
C THR A 238 -22.92 6.59 -8.35
N PRO A 239 -24.23 6.74 -8.05
CA PRO A 239 -24.97 5.70 -7.36
C PRO A 239 -24.90 4.49 -8.28
N ALA A 240 -24.30 3.41 -7.83
CA ALA A 240 -24.05 2.26 -8.67
C ALA A 240 -25.37 1.51 -8.90
N THR A 241 -26.24 2.04 -9.77
CA THR A 241 -27.55 1.45 -10.07
C THR A 241 -27.42 0.07 -10.70
N GLU A 242 -26.23 -0.27 -11.21
CA GLU A 242 -25.90 -1.56 -11.82
C GLU A 242 -25.04 -2.46 -10.90
N LEU A 243 -24.57 -1.96 -9.75
CA LEU A 243 -23.81 -2.75 -8.78
C LEU A 243 -24.63 -2.97 -7.51
N LYS A 244 -24.23 -3.98 -6.74
CA LYS A 244 -24.84 -4.27 -5.44
C LYS A 244 -24.60 -3.11 -4.46
N GLU A 245 -25.47 -2.97 -3.45
CA GLU A 245 -25.41 -1.94 -2.40
C GLU A 245 -24.14 -1.99 -1.52
N ASN A 246 -23.35 -3.06 -1.64
CA ASN A 246 -22.06 -3.19 -0.96
C ASN A 246 -20.93 -2.46 -1.70
N VAL A 247 -21.22 -1.75 -2.78
CA VAL A 247 -20.24 -1.03 -3.61
C VAL A 247 -20.66 0.42 -3.83
N ILE A 248 -19.71 1.34 -3.68
CA ILE A 248 -19.89 2.74 -4.07
C ILE A 248 -18.68 3.25 -4.86
N LYS A 249 -18.93 4.19 -5.76
CA LYS A 249 -17.89 4.91 -6.50
C LYS A 249 -17.70 6.30 -5.90
N VAL A 250 -16.48 6.60 -5.45
CA VAL A 250 -16.11 7.87 -4.80
C VAL A 250 -14.76 8.35 -5.33
N THR A 251 -14.32 9.52 -4.89
CA THR A 251 -12.93 9.97 -5.13
C THR A 251 -11.95 9.27 -4.19
N LEU A 252 -10.69 9.13 -4.59
CA LEU A 252 -9.63 8.57 -3.74
C LEU A 252 -9.48 9.38 -2.45
N GLU A 253 -9.61 10.69 -2.53
CA GLU A 253 -9.69 11.58 -1.37
C GLU A 253 -10.73 11.11 -0.35
N THR A 254 -11.98 10.95 -0.82
CA THR A 254 -13.10 10.55 0.02
C THR A 254 -12.91 9.14 0.59
N ALA A 255 -12.34 8.23 -0.20
CA ALA A 255 -12.06 6.88 0.24
C ALA A 255 -11.02 6.83 1.36
N VAL A 256 -9.91 7.56 1.22
CA VAL A 256 -8.86 7.62 2.24
C VAL A 256 -9.39 8.26 3.52
N ASP A 257 -10.17 9.33 3.42
CA ASP A 257 -10.79 9.97 4.58
C ASP A 257 -11.74 9.01 5.32
N PHE A 258 -12.59 8.32 4.56
CA PHE A 258 -13.54 7.36 5.10
C PHE A 258 -12.82 6.21 5.83
N VAL A 259 -11.79 5.62 5.21
CA VAL A 259 -11.01 4.53 5.80
C VAL A 259 -10.22 5.02 7.03
N SER A 260 -9.67 6.24 6.99
CA SER A 260 -8.98 6.83 8.15
C SER A 260 -9.95 7.04 9.33
N ALA A 261 -11.19 7.44 9.05
CA ALA A 261 -12.22 7.57 10.07
C ALA A 261 -12.64 6.20 10.65
N LEU A 262 -12.74 5.17 9.82
CA LEU A 262 -12.95 3.79 10.29
C LEU A 262 -11.79 3.30 11.15
N GLU A 263 -10.54 3.54 10.74
CA GLU A 263 -9.34 3.18 11.52
C GLU A 263 -9.35 3.85 12.90
N ALA A 264 -9.68 5.15 12.95
CA ALA A 264 -9.82 5.89 14.20
C ALA A 264 -10.95 5.33 15.08
N ARG A 265 -12.09 4.94 14.47
CA ARG A 265 -13.22 4.32 15.17
C ARG A 265 -12.81 2.98 15.81
N GLU A 266 -12.16 2.10 15.04
CA GLU A 266 -11.68 0.82 15.54
C GLU A 266 -10.65 1.00 16.66
N ALA A 267 -9.71 1.95 16.49
CA ALA A 267 -8.72 2.29 17.50
C ALA A 267 -9.35 2.85 18.78
N ALA A 268 -10.42 3.64 18.68
CA ALA A 268 -11.14 4.17 19.85
C ALA A 268 -11.92 3.08 20.61
N ALA A 269 -12.46 2.09 19.91
CA ALA A 269 -13.29 1.04 20.50
C ALA A 269 -12.47 -0.10 21.13
N VAL A 270 -11.39 -0.52 20.47
CA VAL A 270 -10.61 -1.71 20.85
C VAL A 270 -9.18 -1.35 21.28
N GLY A 271 -8.80 -0.07 21.20
CA GLY A 271 -7.42 0.36 21.30
C GLY A 271 -6.63 0.04 20.03
N LEU A 272 -5.33 0.35 20.05
CA LEU A 272 -4.42 -0.14 19.04
C LEU A 272 -4.30 -1.66 19.24
N ARG A 273 -4.76 -2.45 18.25
CA ARG A 273 -4.67 -3.91 18.34
C ARG A 273 -3.24 -4.42 18.43
N LEU A 274 -2.31 -3.68 17.86
CA LEU A 274 -0.89 -3.83 18.12
C LEU A 274 -0.59 -3.03 19.38
N ASP A 275 -0.20 -3.71 20.45
CA ASP A 275 0.31 -3.02 21.63
C ASP A 275 1.59 -2.29 21.25
N PRO A 276 1.63 -0.94 21.30
CA PRO A 276 2.84 -0.20 21.00
C PRO A 276 4.02 -0.60 21.90
N ALA A 277 3.76 -1.13 23.11
CA ALA A 277 4.80 -1.64 24.00
C ALA A 277 5.64 -2.76 23.37
N LEU A 278 5.07 -3.53 22.43
CA LEU A 278 5.81 -4.53 21.67
C LEU A 278 6.90 -3.92 20.79
N PHE A 279 6.85 -2.62 20.52
CA PHE A 279 7.81 -1.85 19.73
C PHE A 279 8.60 -0.83 20.56
N GLY A 280 8.59 -0.97 21.90
CA GLY A 280 9.23 0.00 22.80
C GLY A 280 8.34 1.20 23.18
N GLY A 281 7.05 1.12 22.87
CA GLY A 281 6.05 2.17 23.13
C GLY A 281 5.66 2.93 21.86
N SER A 282 4.52 3.61 21.90
CA SER A 282 4.12 4.50 20.82
C SER A 282 5.05 5.72 20.80
N THR A 283 5.57 6.09 19.64
CA THR A 283 6.40 7.30 19.53
C THR A 283 5.57 8.55 19.22
N SER A 284 4.25 8.41 19.03
CA SER A 284 3.35 9.50 18.61
C SER A 284 3.12 10.60 19.66
N HIS A 285 3.48 10.34 20.91
CA HIS A 285 3.36 11.30 22.01
C HIS A 285 4.72 11.83 22.47
N LEU A 286 5.82 11.45 21.81
CA LEU A 286 7.17 11.82 22.23
C LEU A 286 7.54 13.27 21.88
N VAL A 287 6.84 13.88 20.91
CA VAL A 287 7.15 15.22 20.42
C VAL A 287 6.25 16.25 21.10
N ASP A 288 6.88 17.23 21.75
CA ASP A 288 6.18 18.43 22.20
C ASP A 288 5.75 19.25 20.97
N MET A 289 4.46 19.23 20.67
CA MET A 289 3.86 19.93 19.54
C MET A 289 3.81 21.45 19.70
N GLU A 290 3.90 21.97 20.92
CA GLU A 290 4.00 23.43 21.13
C GLU A 290 5.38 23.93 20.72
N LYS A 291 6.41 23.13 21.02
CA LYS A 291 7.80 23.39 20.67
C LYS A 291 8.12 23.07 19.21
N TYR A 292 7.52 22.02 18.65
CA TYR A 292 7.69 21.58 17.27
C TYR A 292 6.35 21.57 16.51
N PRO A 293 5.77 22.75 16.23
CA PRO A 293 4.43 22.86 15.65
C PRO A 293 4.33 22.50 14.17
N LYS A 294 5.47 22.29 13.50
CA LYS A 294 5.55 21.99 12.07
C LYS A 294 6.38 20.73 11.87
N TRP A 295 6.02 19.97 10.85
CA TRP A 295 6.82 18.84 10.43
C TRP A 295 8.15 19.32 9.85
N ASP A 296 9.24 18.91 10.49
CA ASP A 296 10.61 19.23 10.16
C ASP A 296 11.53 18.05 10.54
N GLY A 297 12.79 18.12 10.13
CA GLY A 297 13.82 17.11 10.35
C GLY A 297 13.92 16.09 9.22
N ARG A 298 14.48 14.91 9.51
CA ARG A 298 14.78 13.91 8.47
C ARG A 298 13.54 13.34 7.79
N GLY A 299 12.42 13.20 8.49
CA GLY A 299 11.14 12.77 7.93
C GLY A 299 10.64 13.69 6.82
N GLU A 300 10.62 15.01 7.10
CA GLU A 300 10.27 16.04 6.12
C GLU A 300 11.28 16.06 4.98
N GLU A 301 12.58 16.04 5.30
CA GLU A 301 13.63 16.12 4.28
C GLU A 301 13.54 14.94 3.32
N TYR A 302 13.27 13.75 3.84
CA TYR A 302 13.12 12.54 3.05
C TYR A 302 11.91 12.62 2.11
N ASP A 303 10.73 13.05 2.60
CA ASP A 303 9.58 13.29 1.73
C ASP A 303 9.93 14.31 0.63
N ARG A 304 10.43 15.46 1.04
CA ARG A 304 10.69 16.58 0.15
C ARG A 304 11.75 16.27 -0.89
N ARG A 305 12.80 15.50 -0.55
CA ARG A 305 13.90 15.20 -1.48
C ARG A 305 13.68 13.90 -2.23
N ILE A 306 13.49 12.80 -1.52
CA ILE A 306 13.52 11.46 -2.12
C ILE A 306 12.20 11.16 -2.82
N MET A 307 11.08 11.42 -2.15
CA MET A 307 9.78 11.11 -2.73
C MET A 307 9.40 12.08 -3.84
N THR A 308 9.72 13.36 -3.71
CA THR A 308 9.63 14.32 -4.83
C THR A 308 10.53 13.90 -6.00
N HIS A 309 11.77 13.47 -5.74
CA HIS A 309 12.64 13.00 -6.82
C HIS A 309 12.08 11.77 -7.53
N HIS A 310 11.48 10.82 -6.80
CA HIS A 310 10.78 9.69 -7.39
C HIS A 310 9.61 10.15 -8.26
N GLU A 311 8.76 11.07 -7.77
CA GLU A 311 7.66 11.64 -8.56
C GLU A 311 8.16 12.32 -9.84
N GLU A 312 9.15 13.20 -9.73
CA GLU A 312 9.73 13.89 -10.89
C GLU A 312 10.35 12.91 -11.89
N ARG A 313 11.00 11.85 -11.41
CA ARG A 313 11.57 10.81 -12.26
C ARG A 313 10.48 10.09 -13.04
N GLU A 314 9.40 9.70 -12.38
CA GLU A 314 8.28 9.03 -13.06
C GLU A 314 7.54 10.01 -13.99
N LEU A 315 7.37 11.29 -13.61
CA LEU A 315 6.83 12.32 -14.50
C LEU A 315 7.67 12.51 -15.77
N ARG A 316 9.00 12.47 -15.66
CA ARG A 316 9.92 12.51 -16.82
C ARG A 316 9.75 11.28 -17.71
N ARG A 317 9.71 10.08 -17.13
CA ARG A 317 9.47 8.84 -17.88
C ARG A 317 8.16 8.88 -18.64
N MET A 318 7.10 9.35 -18.00
CA MET A 318 5.78 9.48 -18.63
C MET A 318 5.76 10.50 -19.77
N ARG A 319 6.45 11.64 -19.60
CA ARG A 319 6.61 12.63 -20.68
C ARG A 319 7.30 12.00 -21.89
N GLN A 320 8.36 11.24 -21.65
CA GLN A 320 9.08 10.51 -22.69
C GLN A 320 8.20 9.46 -23.39
N ILE A 321 7.34 8.73 -22.66
CA ILE A 321 6.35 7.81 -23.26
C ILE A 321 5.40 8.57 -24.19
N LYS A 322 4.83 9.68 -23.71
CA LYS A 322 3.87 10.49 -24.46
C LYS A 322 4.49 11.09 -25.73
N GLU A 323 5.77 11.46 -25.66
CA GLU A 323 6.54 12.00 -26.79
C GLU A 323 7.06 10.92 -27.73
N GLY A 324 6.85 9.63 -27.43
CA GLY A 324 7.41 8.51 -28.20
C GLY A 324 8.94 8.36 -28.05
N ASN A 325 9.54 9.03 -27.07
CA ASN A 325 10.97 9.03 -26.79
C ASN A 325 11.36 7.88 -25.86
N TYR A 326 11.04 6.65 -26.27
CA TYR A 326 11.42 5.43 -25.59
C TYR A 326 11.55 4.29 -26.59
N TYR A 327 12.32 3.27 -26.20
CA TYR A 327 12.45 2.03 -26.94
C TYR A 327 12.01 0.86 -26.07
N ARG A 328 11.09 0.03 -26.58
CA ARG A 328 10.70 -1.24 -25.97
C ARG A 328 11.49 -2.36 -26.65
N HIS A 329 12.48 -2.89 -25.96
CA HIS A 329 13.28 -4.02 -26.42
C HIS A 329 12.43 -5.31 -26.46
N PRO A 330 12.72 -6.27 -27.36
CA PRO A 330 11.98 -7.53 -27.49
C PRO A 330 11.91 -8.37 -26.20
N SER A 331 12.86 -8.19 -25.27
CA SER A 331 12.81 -8.82 -23.94
C SER A 331 11.75 -8.23 -23.00
N GLY A 332 11.03 -7.19 -23.42
CA GLY A 332 10.10 -6.43 -22.60
C GLY A 332 10.73 -5.27 -21.84
N ALA A 333 12.06 -5.11 -21.87
CA ALA A 333 12.74 -3.98 -21.24
C ALA A 333 12.40 -2.66 -21.97
N ILE A 334 12.20 -1.58 -21.21
CA ILE A 334 11.92 -0.25 -21.76
C ILE A 334 13.06 0.70 -21.41
N PHE A 335 13.64 1.29 -22.45
CA PHE A 335 14.70 2.28 -22.37
C PHE A 335 14.11 3.66 -22.67
N PHE A 336 14.26 4.60 -21.74
CA PHE A 336 13.71 5.94 -21.88
C PHE A 336 14.76 6.93 -22.38
N GLY A 337 14.36 7.89 -23.23
CA GLY A 337 15.26 8.89 -23.79
C GLY A 337 16.14 8.39 -24.94
N ILE A 338 15.79 7.22 -25.51
CA ILE A 338 16.45 6.62 -26.65
C ILE A 338 15.39 6.01 -27.56
N THR A 339 15.53 6.19 -28.87
CA THR A 339 14.65 5.56 -29.87
C THR A 339 15.15 4.16 -30.24
N GLU A 340 14.34 3.35 -30.91
CA GLU A 340 14.79 2.04 -31.42
C GLU A 340 16.02 2.16 -32.32
N GLU A 341 16.03 3.13 -33.23
CA GLU A 341 17.16 3.39 -34.13
C GLU A 341 18.42 3.74 -33.36
N GLU A 342 18.30 4.58 -32.33
CA GLU A 342 19.43 4.99 -31.53
C GLU A 342 19.95 3.85 -30.64
N TYR A 343 19.06 3.02 -30.10
CA TYR A 343 19.43 1.81 -29.37
C TYR A 343 20.17 0.81 -30.26
N LYS A 344 19.64 0.50 -31.45
CA LYS A 344 20.29 -0.38 -32.43
C LYS A 344 21.66 0.15 -32.87
N ARG A 345 21.77 1.47 -33.08
CA ARG A 345 23.04 2.13 -33.39
C ARG A 345 24.07 1.99 -32.26
N GLN A 346 23.65 2.13 -31.00
CA GLN A 346 24.55 2.04 -29.84
C GLN A 346 24.98 0.59 -29.53
N THR A 347 24.08 -0.38 -29.73
CA THR A 347 24.32 -1.80 -29.39
C THR A 347 24.89 -2.62 -30.55
N GLY A 348 24.81 -2.11 -31.78
CA GLY A 348 25.22 -2.85 -32.99
C GLY A 348 24.24 -3.96 -33.38
N GLU A 349 23.06 -3.99 -32.77
CA GLU A 349 21.96 -4.86 -33.21
C GLU A 349 21.45 -4.40 -34.58
N LYS A 350 21.30 -5.36 -35.51
CA LYS A 350 20.83 -5.11 -36.87
C LYS A 350 19.31 -5.23 -36.98
#